data_AF-X0SWY7-F1
#
_entry.id   AF-X0SWY7-F1
#
_cell.length_a   1.000
_cell.length_b   1.000
_cell.length_c   1.000
_cell.angle_alpha   90.00
_cell.angle_beta   90.00
_cell.angle_gamma   90.00
#
_symmetry.space_group_name_H-M   'P 1'
#
loop_
_entity.id
_entity.type
_entity.pdbx_description
1 polymer ?
#
loop_
_entity_poly.entity_id
_entity_poly.type
_entity_poly.pdbx_seq_one_letter_code
_entity_poly.pdbx_strand_id
1 'polypeptide(L)'
;MAKKQHNSADIEKWLKLIRADNVGPTTFTRLTKHFGSPDRALGASVSELARVNGIGFKTAEQIAATRDKFDTCAELKLAEKLDIWIINLA
;
A
#
# COMPACT_ATOMS: atom_id res chain seq x y z
N MET A 1 18.43 -23.46 14.96
CA MET A 1 18.00 -22.84 13.68
C MET A 1 17.16 -21.64 14.03
N ALA A 2 17.65 -20.41 13.80
CA ALA A 2 16.88 -19.20 14.08
C ALA A 2 15.60 -19.24 13.24
N LYS A 3 14.44 -18.98 13.86
CA LYS A 3 13.18 -18.82 13.11
C LYS A 3 13.42 -17.73 12.07
N LYS A 4 13.34 -18.07 10.78
CA LYS A 4 13.28 -17.05 9.72
C LYS A 4 12.15 -16.10 10.10
N GLN A 5 12.48 -14.86 10.41
CA GLN A 5 11.48 -13.82 10.55
C GLN A 5 10.95 -13.55 9.15
N HIS A 6 9.63 -13.57 9.01
CA HIS A 6 8.96 -13.32 7.74
C HIS A 6 8.33 -11.94 7.83
N ASN A 7 8.24 -11.25 6.70
CA ASN A 7 7.50 -9.99 6.64
C ASN A 7 6.06 -10.21 7.08
N SER A 8 5.42 -9.16 7.60
CA SER A 8 3.99 -9.18 7.90
C SER A 8 3.17 -9.64 6.68
N ALA A 9 2.05 -10.30 6.94
CA ALA A 9 1.12 -10.71 5.88
C ALA A 9 0.68 -9.51 5.03
N ASP A 10 0.56 -9.74 3.72
CA ASP A 10 0.16 -8.76 2.71
C ASP A 10 1.05 -7.50 2.62
N ILE A 11 2.27 -7.51 3.15
CA ILE A 11 3.13 -6.30 3.17
C ILE A 11 3.35 -5.71 1.77
N GLU A 12 3.34 -6.55 0.74
CA GLU A 12 3.42 -6.12 -0.65
C GLU A 12 2.33 -5.11 -0.99
N LYS A 13 1.09 -5.39 -0.58
CA LYS A 13 -0.07 -4.55 -0.83
C LYS A 13 -0.01 -3.27 -0.01
N TRP A 14 0.49 -3.34 1.21
CA TRP A 14 0.74 -2.17 2.04
C TRP A 14 1.77 -1.24 1.40
N LEU A 15 2.89 -1.79 0.92
CA LEU A 15 3.96 -1.06 0.25
C LEU A 15 3.48 -0.42 -1.05
N LYS A 16 2.74 -1.16 -1.89
CA LYS A 16 2.16 -0.59 -3.12
C LYS A 16 1.27 0.61 -2.83
N LEU A 17 0.40 0.49 -1.82
CA LEU A 17 -0.53 1.55 -1.50
C LEU A 17 0.17 2.80 -0.93
N ILE A 18 1.13 2.65 0.00
CA ILE A 18 1.87 3.78 0.59
C ILE A 18 2.93 4.39 -0.34
N ARG A 19 3.23 3.74 -1.47
CA ARG A 19 4.12 4.25 -2.52
C ARG A 19 3.39 4.85 -3.71
N ALA A 20 2.05 4.76 -3.75
CA ALA A 20 1.25 5.46 -4.74
C ALA A 20 1.31 6.98 -4.52
N ASP A 21 1.21 7.74 -5.62
CA ASP A 21 1.34 9.20 -5.58
C ASP A 21 0.22 9.82 -4.73
N ASN A 22 0.60 10.78 -3.88
CA ASN A 22 -0.27 11.45 -2.90
C ASN A 22 -0.86 10.52 -1.81
N VAL A 23 -0.36 9.29 -1.66
CA VAL A 23 -0.70 8.44 -0.53
C VAL A 23 0.33 8.63 0.59
N GLY A 24 0.05 9.61 1.44
CA GLY A 24 0.72 9.74 2.74
C GLY A 24 0.09 8.85 3.82
N PRO A 25 0.65 8.85 5.05
CA PRO A 25 0.13 8.07 6.18
C PRO A 25 -1.36 8.34 6.49
N THR A 26 -1.79 9.60 6.39
CA THR A 26 -3.19 9.99 6.62
C THR A 26 -4.12 9.46 5.53
N THR A 27 -3.74 9.62 4.26
CA THR A 27 -4.52 9.11 3.11
C THR A 27 -4.60 7.59 3.15
N PHE A 28 -3.48 6.92 3.42
CA PHE A 28 -3.41 5.48 3.60
C PHE A 28 -4.39 5.01 4.68
N THR A 29 -4.38 5.64 5.85
CA THR A 29 -5.29 5.29 6.96
C THR A 29 -6.76 5.48 6.58
N ARG A 30 -7.08 6.52 5.79
CA ARG A 30 -8.46 6.76 5.32
C ARG A 30 -8.89 5.70 4.32
N LEU A 31 -8.01 5.33 3.39
CA LEU A 31 -8.25 4.28 2.40
C LEU A 31 -8.45 2.93 3.10
N THR A 32 -7.55 2.55 4.00
CA THR A 32 -7.68 1.27 4.73
C THR A 32 -8.91 1.25 5.63
N LYS A 33 -9.27 2.36 6.29
CA LYS A 33 -10.53 2.45 7.06
C LYS A 33 -11.78 2.37 6.18
N HIS A 34 -11.76 2.95 4.99
CA HIS A 34 -12.92 2.96 4.09
C HIS A 34 -13.12 1.60 3.39
N PHE A 35 -12.04 1.02 2.87
CA PHE A 35 -12.08 -0.24 2.11
C PHE A 35 -11.87 -1.48 2.98
N GLY A 36 -11.46 -1.31 4.24
CA GLY A 36 -11.18 -2.37 5.21
C GLY A 36 -9.87 -3.13 4.99
N SER A 37 -9.26 -3.02 3.80
CA SER A 37 -7.99 -3.68 3.49
C SER A 37 -7.23 -2.92 2.39
N PRO A 38 -5.88 -2.99 2.37
CA PRO A 38 -5.08 -2.41 1.29
C PRO A 38 -5.38 -3.07 -0.06
N ASP A 39 -5.69 -4.37 -0.06
CA ASP A 39 -6.07 -5.13 -1.26
C ASP A 39 -7.30 -4.51 -1.95
N ARG A 40 -8.38 -4.28 -1.19
CA ARG A 40 -9.58 -3.61 -1.72
C ARG A 40 -9.32 -2.18 -2.16
N ALA A 41 -8.46 -1.44 -1.46
CA ALA A 41 -8.09 -0.08 -1.86
C ALA A 41 -7.29 -0.07 -3.18
N LEU A 42 -6.42 -1.05 -3.39
CA LEU A 42 -5.69 -1.23 -4.65
C LEU A 42 -6.59 -1.73 -5.78
N GLY A 43 -7.67 -2.45 -5.49
CA GLY A 43 -8.66 -2.87 -6.50
C GLY A 43 -9.71 -1.81 -6.84
N ALA A 44 -9.87 -0.77 -6.01
CA ALA A 44 -10.92 0.22 -6.16
C ALA A 44 -10.78 1.04 -7.45
N SER A 45 -11.93 1.43 -8.02
CA SER A 45 -11.99 2.36 -9.15
C SER A 45 -11.71 3.80 -8.72
N VAL A 46 -11.37 4.68 -9.68
CA VAL A 46 -11.15 6.11 -9.42
C VAL A 46 -12.37 6.75 -8.75
N SER A 47 -13.58 6.39 -9.21
CA SER A 47 -14.82 6.89 -8.64
C SER A 47 -15.02 6.47 -7.19
N GLU A 48 -14.63 5.25 -6.82
CA GLU A 48 -14.70 4.78 -5.42
C GLU A 48 -13.63 5.44 -4.54
N LEU A 49 -12.41 5.58 -5.05
CA LEU A 49 -11.33 6.28 -4.36
C LEU A 49 -11.71 7.73 -4.06
N ALA A 50 -12.38 8.40 -4.99
CA ALA A 50 -12.86 9.78 -4.82
C ALA A 50 -14.01 9.93 -3.80
N ARG A 51 -14.64 8.83 -3.37
CA ARG A 51 -15.66 8.85 -2.29
C ARG A 51 -15.04 8.86 -0.90
N VAL A 52 -13.74 8.60 -0.79
CA VAL A 52 -13.02 8.65 0.47
C VAL A 52 -12.83 10.10 0.89
N ASN A 53 -13.18 10.40 2.15
CA ASN A 53 -13.12 11.76 2.67
C ASN A 53 -11.71 12.36 2.53
N GLY A 54 -11.60 13.48 1.81
CA GLY A 54 -10.35 14.18 1.54
C GLY A 54 -9.52 13.62 0.38
N ILE A 55 -10.07 12.69 -0.42
CA ILE A 55 -9.51 12.29 -1.72
C ILE A 55 -10.38 12.91 -2.81
N GLY A 56 -9.86 13.93 -3.48
CA GLY A 56 -10.52 14.50 -4.66
C GLY A 56 -10.32 13.62 -5.90
N PHE A 57 -11.11 13.87 -6.95
CA PHE A 57 -11.05 13.11 -8.20
C PHE A 57 -9.64 13.06 -8.82
N LYS A 58 -8.93 14.20 -8.84
CA LYS A 58 -7.55 14.28 -9.34
C LYS A 58 -6.58 13.41 -8.54
N THR A 59 -6.73 13.39 -7.22
CA THR A 59 -5.91 12.55 -6.34
C THR A 59 -6.23 11.08 -6.55
N ALA A 60 -7.52 10.73 -6.65
CA ALA A 60 -7.96 9.37 -6.91
C ALA A 60 -7.42 8.82 -8.24
N GLU A 61 -7.43 9.63 -9.30
CA GLU A 61 -6.88 9.27 -10.60
C GLU A 61 -5.37 8.99 -10.52
N GLN A 62 -4.61 9.88 -9.86
CA GLN A 62 -3.17 9.69 -9.69
C GLN A 62 -2.84 8.44 -8.85
N ILE A 63 -3.60 8.18 -7.79
CA ILE A 63 -3.44 6.96 -6.99
C ILE A 63 -3.67 5.72 -7.87
N ALA A 64 -4.78 5.68 -8.61
CA ALA A 64 -5.10 4.55 -9.48
C ALA A 64 -4.06 4.35 -10.60
N ALA A 65 -3.50 5.44 -11.14
CA ALA A 65 -2.49 5.39 -12.19
C ALA A 65 -1.09 4.97 -11.68
N THR A 66 -0.76 5.23 -10.42
CA THR A 66 0.60 5.04 -9.88
C THR A 66 0.73 3.90 -8.88
N ARG A 67 -0.37 3.31 -8.41
CA ARG A 67 -0.36 2.19 -7.46
C ARG A 67 0.43 0.96 -7.91
N ASP A 68 0.59 0.77 -9.22
CA ASP A 68 1.34 -0.34 -9.81
C ASP A 68 2.77 0.03 -10.25
N LYS A 69 3.18 1.28 -10.05
CA LYS A 69 4.51 1.78 -10.44
C LYS A 69 5.64 1.24 -9.55
N PHE A 70 5.33 0.89 -8.31
CA PHE A 70 6.32 0.44 -7.34
C PHE A 70 6.53 -1.07 -7.40
N ASP A 71 7.74 -1.50 -7.81
CA ASP A 71 8.11 -2.92 -7.82
C ASP A 71 8.41 -3.42 -6.40
N THR A 72 7.37 -3.97 -5.80
CA THR A 72 7.43 -4.51 -4.44
C THR A 72 8.23 -5.79 -4.35
N CYS A 73 8.28 -6.57 -5.42
CA CYS A 73 9.06 -7.81 -5.47
C CYS A 73 10.56 -7.49 -5.43
N ALA A 74 11.00 -6.47 -6.18
CA ALA A 74 12.39 -6.03 -6.14
C ALA A 74 12.78 -5.49 -4.76
N GLU A 75 11.91 -4.68 -4.14
CA GLU A 75 12.15 -4.11 -2.81
C GLU A 75 12.25 -5.19 -1.73
N LEU A 76 11.32 -6.15 -1.72
CA LEU A 76 11.34 -7.23 -0.73
C LEU A 76 12.54 -8.16 -0.90
N LYS A 77 12.98 -8.42 -2.14
CA LYS A 77 14.22 -9.16 -2.41
C LYS A 77 15.45 -8.42 -1.88
N LEU A 78 15.46 -7.09 -1.96
CA LEU A 78 16.55 -6.27 -1.42
C LEU A 78 16.52 -6.28 0.11
N ALA A 79 15.33 -6.15 0.72
CA ALA A 79 15.15 -6.26 2.16
C ALA A 79 15.63 -7.61 2.70
N GLU A 80 15.28 -8.72 2.02
CA GLU A 80 15.76 -10.07 2.39
C GLU A 80 17.29 -10.18 2.30
N LYS A 81 17.92 -9.61 1.27
CA LYS A 81 19.39 -9.59 1.14
C LYS A 81 20.09 -8.82 2.26
N LEU A 82 19.44 -7.81 2.81
CA LEU A 82 19.97 -6.96 3.88
C LEU A 82 19.55 -7.44 5.28
N ASP A 83 18.86 -8.58 5.38
CA ASP A 83 18.30 -9.10 6.63
C ASP A 83 17.35 -8.10 7.33
N ILE A 84 16.59 -7.35 6.51
CA ILE A 84 15.60 -6.37 6.96
C ILE A 84 14.22 -6.99 6.85
N TRP A 85 13.43 -6.87 7.92
CA TRP A 85 12.03 -7.29 7.95
C TRP A 85 11.11 -6.10 8.09
N ILE A 86 10.03 -6.11 7.30
CA ILE A 86 9.01 -5.07 7.32
C ILE A 86 7.80 -5.60 8.07
N ILE A 87 7.44 -4.87 9.12
CA ILE A 87 6.29 -5.15 9.96
C ILE A 87 5.22 -4.07 9.79
N ASN A 88 3.97 -4.47 9.87
CA ASN A 88 2.85 -3.56 10.04
C ASN A 88 2.26 -3.72 11.45
N LEU A 89 1.67 -2.64 11.95
CA LEU A 89 0.77 -2.66 13.10
C LEU A 89 -0.65 -2.74 12.53
N ALA A 90 -1.06 -3.95 12.14
CA ALA A 90 -2.43 -4.23 11.73
C ALA A 90 -3.34 -4.36 12.96
#